data_AF-A0A336M4J8-F1
#
_entry.id   AF-A0A336M4J8-F1
#
_cell.length_a   1.000
_cell.length_b   1.000
_cell.length_c   1.000
_cell.angle_alpha   90.00
_cell.angle_beta   90.00
_cell.angle_gamma   90.00
#
_symmetry.space_group_name_H-M   'P 1'
#
loop_
_entity.id
_entity.type
_entity.pdbx_description
1 polymer ?
#
loop_
_entity_poly.entity_id
_entity_poly.type
_entity_poly.pdbx_seq_one_letter_code
_entity_poly.pdbx_strand_id
1 'polypeptide(L)'
;MAEKSLLIVLVTFATLFIAYSSALKCHKCDERLTHSSGAVTGNCSQNAWVEEICIGTANHCIYSVSNTSVEHQTRRECGAENYCNATPFSFCRICTSDFCNSGISLNLKMVTGLISTVIFVAINKMYKL
;
A
#
# COMPACT_ATOMS: atom_id res chain seq x y z
N MET A 1 11.76 0.45 -42.79
CA MET A 1 10.46 0.41 -42.07
C MET A 1 10.51 -0.46 -40.82
N ALA A 2 11.25 -1.57 -40.78
CA ALA A 2 11.38 -2.45 -39.61
C ALA A 2 12.04 -1.81 -38.36
N GLU A 3 13.06 -0.96 -38.55
CA GLU A 3 13.79 -0.34 -37.41
C GLU A 3 12.95 0.63 -36.59
N LYS A 4 12.06 1.40 -37.24
CA LYS A 4 11.14 2.32 -36.54
C LYS A 4 10.10 1.54 -35.72
N SER A 5 9.63 0.38 -36.22
CA SER A 5 8.70 -0.47 -35.49
C SER A 5 9.34 -1.13 -34.26
N LEU A 6 10.60 -1.58 -34.37
CA LEU A 6 11.33 -2.16 -33.23
C LEU A 6 11.54 -1.14 -32.11
N LEU A 7 11.87 0.11 -32.49
CA LEU A 7 12.12 1.20 -31.55
C LEU A 7 10.83 1.61 -30.81
N ILE A 8 9.69 1.62 -31.50
CA ILE A 8 8.38 1.84 -30.88
C ILE A 8 8.07 0.75 -29.86
N VAL A 9 8.28 -0.53 -30.20
CA VAL A 9 8.03 -1.67 -29.30
C VAL A 9 8.91 -1.63 -28.05
N LEU A 10 10.20 -1.29 -28.20
CA LEU A 10 11.12 -1.14 -27.08
C LEU A 10 10.72 0.01 -26.15
N VAL A 11 10.28 1.13 -26.71
CA VAL A 11 9.81 2.29 -25.92
C VAL A 11 8.52 1.94 -25.17
N THR A 12 7.54 1.28 -25.81
CA THR A 12 6.33 0.84 -25.08
C THR A 12 6.66 -0.15 -23.98
N PHE A 13 7.54 -1.12 -24.23
CA PHE A 13 7.95 -2.07 -23.19
C PHE A 13 8.67 -1.39 -22.01
N ALA A 14 9.57 -0.44 -22.29
CA ALA A 14 10.27 0.32 -21.24
C ALA A 14 9.31 1.20 -20.44
N THR A 15 8.36 1.89 -21.09
CA THR A 15 7.35 2.71 -20.39
C THR A 15 6.41 1.86 -19.52
N LEU A 16 6.00 0.68 -19.99
CA LEU A 16 5.22 -0.27 -19.19
C LEU A 16 6.02 -0.80 -17.99
N PHE A 17 7.31 -1.08 -18.18
CA PHE A 17 8.19 -1.57 -17.12
C PHE A 17 8.44 -0.51 -16.03
N ILE A 18 8.63 0.76 -16.42
CA ILE A 18 8.78 1.89 -15.48
C ILE A 18 7.45 2.19 -14.76
N ALA A 19 6.32 2.07 -15.45
CA ALA A 19 5.00 2.19 -14.83
C ALA A 19 4.75 1.06 -13.80
N TYR A 20 5.25 -0.15 -14.06
CA TYR A 20 5.13 -1.28 -13.15
C TYR A 20 6.05 -1.14 -11.91
N SER A 21 7.25 -0.57 -12.06
CA SER A 21 8.15 -0.31 -10.92
C SER A 21 7.73 0.88 -10.05
N SER A 22 6.89 1.77 -10.58
CA SER A 22 6.27 2.87 -9.83
C SER A 22 4.85 2.56 -9.34
N ALA A 23 4.38 1.34 -9.57
CA ALA A 23 3.07 0.91 -9.10
C ALA A 23 3.05 0.81 -7.57
N LEU A 24 2.08 1.47 -6.95
CA LEU A 24 1.87 1.48 -5.50
C LEU A 24 1.69 0.05 -4.98
N LYS A 25 2.35 -0.29 -3.88
CA LYS A 25 2.20 -1.60 -3.21
C LYS A 25 1.39 -1.46 -1.93
N CYS A 26 0.40 -2.32 -1.73
CA CYS A 26 -0.45 -2.31 -0.55
C CYS A 26 -0.49 -3.68 0.13
N HIS A 27 -0.89 -3.70 1.40
CA HIS A 27 -1.28 -4.96 2.03
C HIS A 27 -2.68 -5.36 1.58
N LYS A 28 -2.88 -6.67 1.41
CA LYS A 28 -4.15 -7.29 1.09
C LYS A 28 -4.54 -8.32 2.14
N CYS A 29 -5.76 -8.20 2.65
CA CYS A 29 -6.41 -9.20 3.50
C CYS A 29 -7.93 -8.95 3.54
N ASP A 30 -8.71 -9.98 3.83
CA ASP A 30 -10.15 -9.92 4.11
C ASP A 30 -10.42 -10.88 5.27
N GLU A 31 -11.05 -10.40 6.32
CA GLU A 31 -11.46 -11.18 7.48
C GLU A 31 -12.89 -10.81 7.84
N ARG A 32 -13.75 -11.80 8.03
CA ARG A 32 -15.16 -11.61 8.37
C ARG A 32 -15.53 -12.49 9.56
N LEU A 33 -16.14 -11.87 10.56
CA LEU A 33 -16.74 -12.52 11.71
C LEU A 33 -18.26 -12.42 11.58
N THR A 34 -18.91 -13.56 11.40
CA THR A 34 -20.38 -13.66 11.37
C THR A 34 -20.92 -13.69 12.80
N HIS A 35 -21.72 -12.69 13.19
CA HIS A 35 -22.19 -12.58 14.58
C HIS A 35 -23.12 -13.73 15.01
N SER A 36 -23.94 -14.25 14.10
CA SER A 36 -24.93 -15.29 14.41
C SER A 36 -24.30 -16.66 14.72
N SER A 37 -23.15 -16.97 14.11
CA SER A 37 -22.46 -18.25 14.28
C SER A 37 -21.13 -18.14 15.03
N GLY A 38 -20.62 -16.92 15.22
CA GLY A 38 -19.25 -16.68 15.68
C GLY A 38 -18.18 -17.16 14.71
N ALA A 39 -18.57 -17.56 13.48
CA ALA A 39 -17.65 -18.10 12.50
C ALA A 39 -16.76 -16.98 11.95
N VAL A 40 -15.45 -17.21 11.97
CA VAL A 40 -14.45 -16.35 11.34
C VAL A 40 -14.05 -16.95 10.00
N THR A 41 -14.03 -16.13 8.96
CA THR A 41 -13.55 -16.49 7.62
C THR A 41 -12.46 -15.52 7.19
N GLY A 42 -11.39 -16.03 6.58
CA GLY A 42 -10.23 -15.23 6.23
C GLY A 42 -9.30 -14.96 7.42
N ASN A 43 -8.35 -14.06 7.22
CA ASN A 43 -7.34 -13.70 8.24
C ASN A 43 -6.72 -12.34 7.89
N CYS A 44 -6.86 -11.36 8.77
CA CYS A 44 -6.25 -10.04 8.65
C CYS A 44 -5.20 -9.76 9.74
N SER A 45 -4.69 -10.80 10.39
CA SER A 45 -3.50 -10.70 11.25
C SER A 45 -2.27 -10.27 10.45
N GLN A 46 -1.34 -9.54 11.08
CA GLN A 46 -0.14 -9.00 10.45
C GLN A 46 0.67 -10.04 9.66
N ASN A 47 0.71 -11.27 10.18
CA ASN A 47 1.48 -12.36 9.57
C ASN A 47 0.81 -12.97 8.33
N ALA A 48 -0.46 -12.62 8.07
CA ALA A 48 -1.26 -13.15 6.97
C ALA A 48 -1.45 -12.13 5.83
N TRP A 49 -0.92 -10.91 5.96
CA TRP A 49 -1.04 -9.90 4.91
C TRP A 49 -0.23 -10.30 3.68
N VAL A 50 -0.85 -10.16 2.51
CA VAL A 50 -0.21 -10.41 1.21
C VAL A 50 0.12 -9.07 0.56
N GLU A 51 1.21 -8.99 -0.20
CA GLU A 51 1.50 -7.83 -1.06
C GLU A 51 0.55 -7.82 -2.27
N GLU A 52 -0.07 -6.67 -2.53
CA GLU A 52 -0.84 -6.40 -3.73
C GLU A 52 -0.26 -5.18 -4.46
N ILE A 53 -0.05 -5.32 -5.76
CA ILE A 53 0.40 -4.23 -6.62
C ILE A 53 -0.84 -3.54 -7.20
N CYS A 54 -0.97 -2.25 -6.93
CA CYS A 54 -2.06 -1.41 -7.41
C CYS A 54 -1.88 -1.07 -8.88
N ILE A 55 -2.95 -1.25 -9.67
CA ILE A 55 -2.93 -1.02 -11.12
C ILE A 55 -4.14 -0.15 -11.51
N GLY A 56 -3.91 0.79 -12.43
CA GLY A 56 -4.96 1.62 -13.01
C GLY A 56 -5.60 2.58 -12.01
N THR A 57 -6.93 2.57 -11.91
CA THR A 57 -7.69 3.47 -11.03
C THR A 57 -7.69 3.02 -9.57
N ALA A 58 -7.21 1.82 -9.28
CA ALA A 58 -7.04 1.32 -7.92
C ALA A 58 -5.67 1.76 -7.35
N ASN A 59 -5.38 3.06 -7.41
CA ASN A 59 -4.08 3.65 -7.11
C ASN A 59 -3.94 4.15 -5.65
N HIS A 60 -4.78 3.67 -4.73
CA HIS A 60 -4.71 3.99 -3.31
C HIS A 60 -4.71 2.71 -2.47
N CYS A 61 -3.97 2.71 -1.37
CA CYS A 61 -4.09 1.67 -0.36
C CYS A 61 -5.24 1.98 0.59
N ILE A 62 -6.08 0.97 0.82
CA ILE A 62 -7.27 1.07 1.66
C ILE A 62 -7.08 0.20 2.90
N TYR A 63 -7.51 0.74 4.04
CA TYR A 63 -7.82 -0.04 5.23
C TYR A 63 -9.23 0.31 5.67
N SER A 64 -10.12 -0.68 5.71
CA SER A 64 -11.51 -0.48 6.08
C SER A 64 -11.98 -1.52 7.09
N VAL A 65 -12.90 -1.08 7.94
CA VAL A 65 -13.62 -1.90 8.90
C VAL A 65 -15.10 -1.57 8.73
N SER A 66 -15.92 -2.60 8.55
CA SER A 66 -17.36 -2.50 8.61
C SER A 66 -17.86 -3.31 9.80
N ASN A 67 -18.90 -2.79 10.45
CA ASN A 67 -19.54 -3.48 11.55
C ASN A 67 -21.05 -3.32 11.39
N THR A 68 -21.69 -4.38 10.92
CA THR A 68 -23.13 -4.44 10.70
C THR A 68 -23.77 -5.32 11.78
N SER A 69 -25.10 -5.38 11.84
CA SER A 69 -25.78 -6.31 12.75
C SER A 69 -25.46 -7.78 12.46
N VAL A 70 -25.05 -8.11 11.23
CA VAL A 70 -24.87 -9.48 10.75
C VAL A 70 -23.40 -9.91 10.78
N GLU A 71 -22.49 -9.01 10.39
CA GLU A 71 -21.07 -9.30 10.30
C GLU A 71 -20.19 -8.12 10.71
N HIS A 72 -19.02 -8.45 11.24
CA HIS A 72 -17.88 -7.57 11.36
C HIS A 72 -16.85 -7.96 10.29
N GLN A 73 -16.43 -7.02 9.44
CA GLN A 73 -15.45 -7.26 8.40
C GLN A 73 -14.28 -6.28 8.52
N THR A 74 -13.07 -6.82 8.42
CA THR A 74 -11.83 -6.05 8.29
C THR A 74 -11.20 -6.34 6.93
N ARG A 75 -10.77 -5.28 6.22
CA ARG A 75 -10.27 -5.41 4.84
C ARG A 75 -9.12 -4.47 4.55
N ARG A 76 -8.13 -4.96 3.82
CA ARG A 76 -7.01 -4.21 3.24
C ARG A 76 -6.91 -4.56 1.76
N GLU A 77 -6.81 -3.57 0.88
CA GLU A 77 -6.70 -3.77 -0.56
C GLU A 77 -6.25 -2.49 -1.29
N CYS A 78 -5.94 -2.61 -2.57
CA CYS A 78 -5.90 -1.50 -3.51
C CYS A 78 -7.33 -1.03 -3.87
N GLY A 79 -7.55 0.28 -3.88
CA GLY A 79 -8.84 0.89 -4.20
C GLY A 79 -8.71 2.27 -4.83
N ALA A 80 -9.86 2.84 -5.19
CA ALA A 80 -9.95 4.19 -5.73
C ALA A 80 -10.07 5.24 -4.61
N GLU A 81 -9.82 6.50 -4.94
CA GLU A 81 -9.89 7.64 -3.99
C GLU A 81 -11.26 7.76 -3.30
N ASN A 82 -12.34 7.40 -4.01
CA ASN A 82 -13.71 7.48 -3.50
C ASN A 82 -14.18 6.21 -2.77
N TYR A 83 -13.30 5.24 -2.51
CA TYR A 83 -13.67 3.95 -1.91
C TYR A 83 -14.42 4.12 -0.58
N CYS A 84 -13.93 4.97 0.31
CA CYS A 84 -14.56 5.21 1.61
C CYS A 84 -15.93 5.91 1.54
N ASN A 85 -16.30 6.47 0.38
CA ASN A 85 -17.58 7.14 0.19
C ASN A 85 -18.68 6.17 -0.30
N ALA A 86 -18.33 4.96 -0.73
CA ALA A 86 -19.25 4.04 -1.38
C ALA A 86 -20.15 3.25 -0.40
N THR A 87 -19.71 3.08 0.85
CA THR A 87 -20.38 2.21 1.83
C THR A 87 -20.20 2.71 3.26
N PRO A 88 -21.15 2.42 4.16
CA PRO A 88 -21.02 2.77 5.58
C PRO A 88 -19.96 1.87 6.24
N PHE A 89 -18.75 2.41 6.33
CA PHE A 89 -17.68 1.83 7.14
C PHE A 89 -17.73 2.40 8.55
N SER A 90 -17.46 1.59 9.57
CA SER A 90 -17.22 2.10 10.93
C SER A 90 -15.87 2.80 11.01
N PHE A 91 -14.90 2.36 10.18
CA PHE A 91 -13.62 3.02 10.00
C PHE A 91 -13.13 2.81 8.56
N CYS A 92 -12.63 3.86 7.91
CA CYS A 92 -12.03 3.74 6.59
C CYS A 92 -10.89 4.75 6.43
N ARG A 93 -9.74 4.27 5.92
CA ARG A 93 -8.54 5.06 5.68
C ARG A 93 -7.99 4.78 4.30
N ILE A 94 -7.62 5.85 3.61
CA ILE A 94 -7.02 5.86 2.27
C ILE A 94 -5.63 6.50 2.37
N CYS A 95 -4.65 5.97 1.67
CA CYS A 95 -3.31 6.55 1.56
C CYS A 95 -2.60 6.10 0.27
N THR A 96 -1.51 6.78 -0.10
CA THR A 96 -0.86 6.66 -1.42
C THR A 96 0.62 6.27 -1.34
N SER A 97 1.08 5.75 -0.20
CA SER A 97 2.46 5.30 -0.02
C SER A 97 2.51 3.79 0.16
N ASP A 98 3.62 3.17 -0.23
CA ASP A 98 3.75 1.72 -0.13
C ASP A 98 3.45 1.23 1.29
N PHE A 99 2.59 0.21 1.39
CA PHE A 99 2.21 -0.47 2.65
C PHE A 99 1.62 0.46 3.74
N CYS A 100 1.18 1.66 3.36
CA CYS A 100 0.63 2.65 4.30
C CYS A 100 -0.67 2.19 4.95
N ASN A 101 -1.35 1.21 4.34
CA ASN A 101 -2.52 0.55 4.89
C ASN A 101 -2.16 -0.59 5.86
N SER A 102 -1.02 -0.55 6.56
CA SER A 102 -0.70 -1.47 7.66
C SER A 102 -1.43 -1.13 8.98
N GLY A 103 -1.95 0.10 9.11
CA GLY A 103 -2.53 0.60 10.36
C GLY A 103 -1.49 0.94 11.44
N ILE A 104 -0.22 0.57 11.24
CA ILE A 104 0.90 1.07 12.03
C ILE A 104 1.31 2.40 11.41
N SER A 105 1.10 3.50 12.12
CA SER A 105 1.77 4.76 11.80
C SER A 105 3.26 4.59 12.09
N LEU A 106 4.00 3.96 11.18
CA LEU A 106 5.45 4.06 11.19
C LEU A 106 5.78 5.52 10.97
N ASN A 107 6.19 6.18 12.05
CA ASN A 107 6.57 7.57 12.08
C ASN A 107 7.90 7.71 11.31
N LEU A 108 7.83 7.66 9.97
CA LEU A 108 8.97 7.65 9.05
C LEU A 108 9.94 8.82 9.28
N LYS A 109 9.47 9.91 9.91
CA LYS A 109 10.29 11.04 10.34
C LYS A 109 11.46 10.63 11.25
N MET A 110 11.33 9.59 12.06
CA MET A 110 12.43 9.14 12.95
C MET A 110 13.55 8.46 12.17
N VAL A 111 13.23 7.64 11.16
CA VAL A 111 14.26 6.88 10.43
C VAL A 111 15.07 7.80 9.52
N THR A 112 14.44 8.77 8.85
CA THR A 112 15.15 9.78 8.05
C THR A 112 16.02 10.71 8.90
N GLY A 113 15.61 11.01 10.14
CA GLY A 113 16.38 11.82 11.08
C GLY A 113 17.65 11.11 11.58
N LEU A 114 17.55 9.79 11.85
CA LEU A 114 18.70 8.96 12.23
C LEU A 114 19.70 8.81 11.08
N ILE A 115 19.23 8.61 9.84
CA ILE A 115 20.13 8.48 8.69
C ILE A 115 20.87 9.80 8.42
N SER A 116 20.18 10.95 8.49
CA SER A 116 20.80 12.27 8.25
C SER A 116 21.84 12.62 9.31
N THR A 117 21.60 12.28 10.58
CA THR A 117 22.58 12.51 11.66
C THR A 117 23.80 11.60 11.53
N VAL A 118 23.64 10.34 11.15
CA VAL A 118 24.78 9.43 10.88
C VAL A 118 25.65 9.94 9.74
N ILE A 119 25.04 10.41 8.64
CA ILE A 119 25.78 11.00 7.51
C ILE A 119 26.53 12.26 7.95
N PHE A 120 25.90 13.15 8.72
CA PHE A 120 26.53 14.38 9.19
C PHE A 120 27.71 14.13 10.14
N VAL A 121 27.60 13.13 11.03
CA VAL A 121 28.69 12.71 11.92
C VAL A 121 29.84 12.06 11.14
N ALA A 122 29.53 11.24 10.14
CA ALA A 122 30.55 10.62 9.29
C ALA A 122 31.32 11.67 8.48
N ILE A 123 30.64 12.67 7.91
CA ILE A 123 31.25 13.78 7.18
C ILE A 123 32.15 14.61 8.13
N ASN A 124 31.66 15.02 9.31
CA ASN A 124 32.50 15.77 10.26
C ASN A 124 33.76 15.00 10.68
N LYS A 125 33.65 13.68 10.91
CA LYS A 125 34.82 12.84 11.21
C LYS A 125 35.81 12.72 10.05
N MET A 126 35.33 12.67 8.80
CA MET A 126 36.20 12.57 7.62
C MET A 126 36.91 13.88 7.29
N TYR A 127 36.25 15.02 7.52
CA TYR A 127 36.77 16.33 7.10
C TYR A 127 37.46 17.14 8.21
N LYS A 128 37.45 16.69 9.47
CA LYS A 128 38.06 17.43 10.62
C LYS A 128 37.83 18.94 10.52
N LEU A 129 36.56 19.34 10.47
CA LEU A 129 36.17 20.73 10.77
C LEU A 129 36.30 20.98 12.27
#